data_AF-A0A959L0I0-F1
#
_entry.id   AF-A0A959L0I0-F1
#
_cell.length_a   1.000
_cell.length_b   1.000
_cell.length_c   1.000
_cell.angle_alpha   90.00
_cell.angle_beta   90.00
_cell.angle_gamma   90.00
#
_symmetry.space_group_name_H-M   'P 1'
#
loop_
_entity.id
_entity.type
_entity.pdbx_description
1 polymer ?
#
loop_
_entity_poly.entity_id
_entity_poly.type
_entity_poly.pdbx_seq_one_letter_code
_entity_poly.pdbx_strand_id
1 'polypeptide(L)' 'ADDQLETILAYSPVAQAVKIRNPQRFRYQISWFDPVNNKIIKGGETTVDTQSLLPPSDEDYILSLEKKK' A
#
# COMPACT_ATOMS: atom_id res chain seq x y z
N ALA A 1 -20.51 11.19 -7.68
CA ALA A 1 -19.64 10.25 -8.41
C ALA A 1 -18.38 10.13 -7.58
N ASP A 2 -18.39 9.17 -6.66
CA ASP A 2 -17.27 8.95 -5.73
C ASP A 2 -16.65 7.65 -6.20
N ASP A 3 -15.68 7.75 -7.12
CA ASP A 3 -14.89 6.62 -7.59
C ASP A 3 -14.06 6.13 -6.41
N GLN A 4 -14.66 5.28 -5.59
CA GLN A 4 -13.97 4.61 -4.50
C GLN A 4 -12.96 3.66 -5.15
N LEU A 5 -11.69 4.07 -5.18
CA LEU A 5 -10.62 3.27 -5.76
C LEU A 5 -10.56 1.92 -5.02
N GLU A 6 -10.92 0.86 -5.73
CA GLU A 6 -10.83 -0.52 -5.23
C GLU A 6 -9.37 -0.89 -4.94
N THR A 7 -8.44 -0.28 -5.67
CA THR A 7 -7.00 -0.47 -5.51
C THR A 7 -6.26 0.86 -5.53
N ILE A 8 -5.35 1.06 -4.58
CA ILE A 8 -4.40 2.19 -4.56
C ILE A 8 -3.00 1.63 -4.81
N LEU A 9 -2.28 2.25 -5.75
CA LEU A 9 -0.89 1.93 -6.04
C LEU A 9 0.00 3.13 -5.75
N ALA A 10 1.15 2.90 -5.10
CA ALA A 10 2.15 3.93 -4.87
C ALA A 10 3.55 3.37 -5.05
N TYR A 11 4.37 4.04 -5.86
CA TYR A 11 5.77 3.68 -6.05
C TYR A 11 6.65 4.33 -5.00
N SER A 12 7.57 3.56 -4.42
CA SER A 12 8.58 3.98 -3.46
C SER A 12 9.97 3.63 -4.01
N PRO A 13 10.71 4.60 -4.59
CA PRO A 13 12.03 4.36 -5.21
C PRO A 13 13.17 4.11 -4.21
N VAL A 14 12.92 4.36 -2.93
CA VAL A 14 13.86 4.16 -1.81
C VAL A 14 13.03 3.78 -0.57
N ALA A 15 13.65 3.50 0.57
CA ALA A 15 12.98 3.27 1.84
C ALA A 15 12.30 4.52 2.46
N GLN A 16 11.58 5.28 1.64
CA GLN A 16 10.74 6.38 2.07
C GLN A 16 9.37 5.86 2.52
N ALA A 17 8.89 6.40 3.63
CA ALA A 17 7.56 6.06 4.10
C ALA A 17 6.49 6.64 3.17
N VAL A 18 5.56 5.80 2.73
CA VAL A 18 4.35 6.21 2.02
C VAL A 18 3.26 6.48 3.04
N LYS A 19 2.73 7.71 3.05
CA LYS A 19 1.62 8.10 3.92
C LYS A 19 0.30 7.99 3.15
N ILE A 20 -0.59 7.14 3.64
CA ILE A 20 -1.91 6.91 3.07
C ILE A 20 -2.96 7.58 3.95
N ARG A 21 -3.97 8.15 3.31
CA ARG A 21 -5.17 8.70 3.96
C ARG A 21 -6.41 7.91 3.52
N ASN A 22 -7.14 7.37 4.48
CA ASN A 22 -8.32 6.51 4.34
C ASN A 22 -9.45 7.00 5.27
N PRO A 23 -10.05 8.17 4.98
CA PRO A 23 -11.03 8.80 5.87
C PRO A 23 -12.33 8.00 6.02
N GLN A 24 -12.63 7.16 5.03
CA GLN A 24 -13.79 6.27 5.03
C GLN A 24 -13.52 4.97 5.81
N ARG A 25 -12.30 4.78 6.35
CA ARG A 25 -11.87 3.61 7.14
C ARG A 25 -12.16 2.28 6.44
N PHE A 26 -12.01 2.25 5.12
CA PHE A 26 -12.11 0.99 4.38
C PHE A 26 -11.05 0.01 4.84
N ARG A 27 -11.40 -1.27 4.81
CA ARG A 27 -10.43 -2.33 5.05
C ARG A 27 -9.60 -2.53 3.78
N TYR A 28 -8.31 -2.30 3.88
CA TYR A 28 -7.36 -2.55 2.80
C TYR A 28 -6.41 -3.68 3.18
N GLN A 29 -6.12 -4.56 2.22
CA GLN A 29 -4.97 -5.47 2.28
C GLN A 29 -3.74 -4.73 1.79
N ILE A 30 -2.71 -4.66 2.63
CA ILE A 30 -1.42 -4.09 2.26
C ILE A 30 -0.58 -5.19 1.59
N SER A 31 0.05 -4.88 0.47
CA SER A 31 1.09 -5.69 -0.16
C SER A 31 2.18 -4.80 -0.75
N TRP A 32 3.41 -5.29 -0.75
CA TRP A 32 4.53 -4.67 -1.45
C TRP A 32 4.95 -5.55 -2.62
N PHE A 33 5.02 -4.99 -3.81
CA PHE A 33 5.57 -5.65 -4.99
C PHE A 33 7.01 -5.16 -5.21
N ASP A 34 7.93 -6.09 -5.22
CA ASP A 34 9.33 -5.93 -5.58
C ASP A 34 9.47 -6.15 -7.10
N PRO A 35 9.73 -5.10 -7.89
CA PRO A 35 9.90 -5.22 -9.33
C PRO A 35 11.24 -5.82 -9.74
N VAL A 36 12.26 -5.77 -8.87
CA VAL A 36 13.60 -6.30 -9.14
C VAL A 36 13.59 -7.82 -9.07
N ASN A 37 13.00 -8.36 -8.01
CA ASN A 37 12.91 -9.80 -7.79
C ASN A 37 11.60 -10.42 -8.29
N ASN A 38 10.67 -9.59 -8.81
CA ASN A 38 9.34 -9.97 -9.26
C ASN A 38 8.55 -10.75 -8.19
N LYS A 39 8.50 -10.21 -6.97
CA LYS A 39 7.90 -10.86 -5.80
C LYS A 39 6.86 -9.96 -5.13
N ILE A 40 5.82 -10.59 -4.61
CA ILE A 40 4.82 -9.92 -3.77
C ILE A 40 5.05 -10.34 -2.32
N ILE A 41 5.20 -9.34 -1.46
CA ILE A 41 5.29 -9.49 -0.01
C ILE A 41 3.95 -9.02 0.55
N LYS A 42 3.15 -9.98 1.03
CA LYS A 42 1.87 -9.66 1.67
C LYS A 42 2.11 -9.07 3.05
N GLY A 43 1.54 -7.90 3.29
CA GLY A 43 1.48 -7.26 4.60
C GLY A 43 0.22 -7.63 5.37
N GLY A 44 -0.07 -6.83 6.40
CA GLY A 44 -1.31 -6.91 7.15
C GLY A 44 -2.48 -6.20 6.47
N GLU A 45 -3.59 -6.10 7.20
CA GLU A 45 -4.73 -5.27 6.81
C GLU A 45 -4.70 -3.94 7.58
N THR A 46 -5.35 -2.93 7.02
CA THR A 46 -5.53 -1.64 7.69
C THR A 46 -6.92 -1.07 7.50
N THR A 47 -7.41 -0.39 8.54
CA THR A 47 -8.69 0.34 8.57
C THR A 47 -8.53 1.74 9.18
N VAL A 48 -7.30 2.17 9.47
CA VAL A 48 -7.05 3.46 10.15
C VAL A 48 -7.22 4.62 9.18
N ASP A 49 -7.53 5.80 9.72
CA ASP A 49 -7.69 7.02 8.92
C ASP A 49 -6.40 7.43 8.22
N THR A 50 -5.27 7.32 8.89
CA THR A 50 -3.97 7.68 8.34
C THR A 50 -2.94 6.65 8.78
N GLN A 51 -2.14 6.15 7.84
CA GLN A 51 -1.06 5.21 8.13
C GLN A 51 0.19 5.58 7.34
N SER A 52 1.35 5.42 7.97
CA SER A 52 2.64 5.47 7.30
C SER A 52 3.13 4.05 7.11
N LEU A 53 3.43 3.66 5.86
CA LEU A 53 3.95 2.35 5.51
C LEU A 53 5.37 2.50 4.98
N LEU A 54 6.29 1.72 5.53
CA LEU A 54 7.65 1.62 5.04
C LEU A 54 7.78 0.38 4.16
N PRO A 55 8.50 0.47 3.03
CA PRO A 55 8.84 -0.70 2.25
C PRO A 55 9.80 -1.62 3.04
N PRO A 56 9.89 -2.91 2.66
CA PRO A 56 10.69 -3.89 3.39
C PRO A 56 12.21 -3.68 3.33
N SER A 57 12.72 -2.98 2.31
CA SER A 57 14.15 -2.71 2.12
C SER A 57 14.37 -1.37 1.41
N ASP A 58 15.64 -1.02 1.17
CA ASP A 58 16.07 0.22 0.51
C ASP A 58 15.98 0.19 -1.03
N GLU A 59 15.48 -0.90 -1.62
CA GLU A 59 15.26 -1.00 -3.07
C GLU A 59 13.87 -0.50 -3.50
N ASP A 60 13.61 -0.52 -4.80
CA ASP A 60 12.33 -0.11 -5.38
C ASP A 60 11.18 -1.02 -4.93
N TYR A 61 10.07 -0.42 -4.51
CA TYR A 61 8.83 -1.17 -4.28
C TYR A 61 7.61 -0.44 -4.81
N ILE A 62 6.58 -1.21 -5.15
CA ILE A 62 5.23 -0.70 -5.39
C ILE A 62 4.35 -1.18 -4.24
N LEU A 63 3.82 -0.22 -3.49
CA LEU A 63 2.75 -0.44 -2.53
C LEU A 63 1.45 -0.71 -3.29
N SER A 64 0.77 -1.79 -2.94
CA SER A 64 -0.60 -2.08 -3.36
C SER A 64 -1.51 -2.16 -2.14
N LEU A 65 -2.61 -1.41 -2.18
CA LEU A 65 -3.69 -1.49 -1.22
C LEU A 65 -4.94 -1.96 -1.94
N GLU A 66 -5.41 -3.16 -1.63
CA GLU A 66 -6.61 -3.72 -2.23
C GLU A 66 -7.76 -3.67 -1.21
N LYS A 67 -8.85 -3.01 -1.56
CA LYS A 67 -10.03 -2.91 -0.70
C LYS A 67 -10.63 -4.30 -0.51
N LYS A 68 -10.78 -4.72 0.74
CA LYS A 68 -11.52 -5.93 1.11
C LYS A 68 -13.03 -5.63 1.16
N LYS A 69 -13.81 -6.60 0.69
CA LYS A 69 -15.27 -6.60 0.80
C LYS A 69 -15.73 -6.87 2.22
#